data_AF-A0A2S7VQC5-F1
#
_entry.id   AF-A0A2S7VQC5-F1
#
_cell.length_a   1.000
_cell.length_b   1.000
_cell.length_c   1.000
_cell.angle_alpha   90.00
_cell.angle_beta   90.00
_cell.angle_gamma   90.00
#
_symmetry.space_group_name_H-M   'P 1'
#
loop_
_entity.id
_entity.type
_entity.pdbx_description
1 polymer ?
#
loop_
_entity_poly.entity_id
_entity_poly.type
_entity_poly.pdbx_seq_one_letter_code
_entity_poly.pdbx_strand_id
1 'polypeptide(L)'
;MYLALYCHNIGMTDFSFFETEDFDKEEGYIVRGKWPNEKAFRDYLAKEFGDMSELQVIDLISRGQEAEDYSAQELAKLISA
;
A
#
# COMPACT_ATOMS: atom_id res chain seq x y z
N MET A 1 -1.92 10.87 -7.43
CA MET A 1 -1.76 10.39 -6.05
C MET A 1 -1.51 8.89 -6.08
N TYR A 2 -0.60 8.42 -5.25
CA TYR A 2 -0.17 7.03 -5.18
C TYR A 2 -0.70 6.36 -3.92
N LEU A 3 -1.02 5.08 -4.05
CA LEU A 3 -1.43 4.24 -2.93
C LEU A 3 -0.63 2.95 -2.93
N ALA A 4 0.36 2.84 -2.03
CA ALA A 4 1.19 1.64 -1.90
C ALA A 4 0.60 0.70 -0.85
N LEU A 5 0.45 -0.58 -1.18
CA LEU A 5 -0.20 -1.59 -0.33
C LEU A 5 0.83 -2.62 0.16
N TYR A 6 0.85 -2.88 1.47
CA TYR A 6 1.85 -3.75 2.11
C TYR A 6 1.19 -4.88 2.90
N CYS A 7 1.91 -5.99 3.03
CA CYS A 7 1.60 -7.06 3.98
C CYS A 7 2.83 -7.36 4.84
N HIS A 8 2.65 -7.26 6.16
CA HIS A 8 3.74 -7.31 7.13
C HIS A 8 3.95 -8.71 7.72
N ASN A 9 3.14 -9.69 7.32
CA ASN A 9 3.23 -11.04 7.87
C ASN A 9 2.87 -12.13 6.87
N ILE A 10 3.51 -13.29 7.03
CA ILE A 10 3.21 -14.51 6.25
C ILE A 10 1.75 -14.94 6.40
N GLY A 11 1.14 -14.64 7.55
CA GLY A 11 -0.26 -14.94 7.84
C GLY A 11 -1.29 -14.11 7.06
N MET A 12 -0.87 -13.12 6.27
CA MET A 12 -1.75 -12.24 5.48
C MET A 12 -2.91 -11.65 6.29
N THR A 13 -2.56 -11.12 7.46
CA THR A 13 -3.53 -10.50 8.38
C THR A 13 -3.08 -9.15 8.92
N ASP A 14 -1.83 -8.76 8.69
CA ASP A 14 -1.28 -7.46 9.04
C ASP A 14 -0.94 -6.71 7.75
N PHE A 15 -1.71 -5.66 7.46
CA PHE A 15 -1.59 -4.90 6.23
C PHE A 15 -1.38 -3.42 6.55
N SER A 16 -0.84 -2.69 5.60
CA SER A 16 -0.91 -1.24 5.60
C SER A 16 -1.09 -0.69 4.21
N PHE A 17 -1.58 0.54 4.13
CA PHE A 17 -1.47 1.34 2.93
C PHE A 17 -0.72 2.64 3.25
N PHE A 18 -0.06 3.16 2.22
CA PHE A 18 0.62 4.44 2.23
C PHE A 18 0.09 5.29 1.08
N GLU A 19 -0.63 6.35 1.41
CA GLU A 19 -1.11 7.35 0.48
C GLU A 19 -0.09 8.50 0.41
N THR A 20 0.31 8.87 -0.80
CA THR A 20 1.39 9.85 -1.00
C THR A 20 1.34 10.47 -2.40
N GLU A 21 1.89 11.67 -2.57
CA GLU A 21 2.05 12.31 -3.88
C GLU A 21 3.40 12.01 -4.54
N ASP A 22 4.44 11.72 -3.77
CA ASP A 22 5.83 11.61 -4.24
C ASP A 22 6.68 10.56 -3.51
N PHE A 23 6.06 9.73 -2.66
CA PHE A 23 6.69 8.74 -1.78
C PHE A 23 7.48 9.32 -0.60
N ASP A 24 7.32 10.61 -0.28
CA ASP A 24 7.83 11.18 0.95
C ASP A 24 7.03 10.65 2.15
N LYS A 25 7.72 9.93 3.05
CA LYS A 25 7.14 9.32 4.25
C LYS A 25 6.84 10.35 5.35
N GLU A 26 7.40 11.55 5.29
CA GLU A 26 7.12 12.64 6.23
C GLU A 26 5.83 13.40 5.85
N GLU A 27 5.54 13.49 4.55
CA GLU A 27 4.35 14.20 4.05
C GLU A 27 3.16 13.28 3.74
N GLY A 28 3.39 11.99 3.48
CA GLY A 28 2.33 11.03 3.18
C GLY A 28 1.60 10.48 4.42
N TYR A 29 0.54 9.70 4.15
CA TYR A 29 -0.34 9.14 5.17
C TYR A 29 -0.28 7.61 5.18
N ILE A 30 0.09 7.03 6.33
CA ILE A 30 0.18 5.57 6.52
C ILE A 30 -0.86 5.10 7.51
N VAL A 31 -1.61 4.07 7.14
CA VAL A 31 -2.49 3.33 8.05
C VAL A 31 -2.10 1.87 8.05
N ARG A 32 -1.78 1.35 9.23
CA ARG A 32 -1.53 -0.07 9.46
C ARG A 32 -2.61 -0.66 10.36
N GLY A 33 -3.06 -1.85 10.03
CA GLY A 33 -4.14 -2.51 10.75
C GLY A 33 -4.16 -4.02 10.52
N LYS A 34 -5.08 -4.68 11.22
CA LYS A 34 -5.31 -6.11 11.05
C LYS A 34 -6.60 -6.37 10.31
N TRP A 35 -6.51 -7.14 9.23
CA TRP A 35 -7.65 -7.62 8.46
C TRP A 35 -7.63 -9.15 8.41
N PRO A 36 -8.80 -9.81 8.28
CA PRO A 36 -8.85 -11.27 8.26
C PRO A 36 -8.21 -11.89 7.01
N ASN A 37 -8.07 -11.13 5.93
CA ASN A 37 -7.39 -11.51 4.68
C ASN A 37 -7.22 -10.29 3.76
N GLU A 38 -6.53 -10.47 2.63
CA GLU A 38 -6.32 -9.45 1.61
C GLU A 38 -7.63 -8.90 1.04
N LYS A 39 -8.66 -9.74 0.84
CA LYS A 39 -9.94 -9.29 0.30
C LYS A 39 -10.60 -8.27 1.23
N ALA A 40 -10.63 -8.55 2.53
CA ALA A 40 -11.20 -7.63 3.51
C ALA A 40 -10.43 -6.30 3.58
N PHE A 41 -9.11 -6.34 3.37
CA PHE A 41 -8.29 -5.14 3.26
C PHE A 41 -8.63 -4.32 2.00
N ARG A 42 -8.71 -4.96 0.82
CA ARG A 42 -9.12 -4.27 -0.42
C ARG A 42 -10.54 -3.72 -0.38
N ASP A 43 -11.48 -4.47 0.21
CA ASP A 43 -12.85 -4.00 0.41
C ASP A 43 -12.89 -2.76 1.35
N TYR A 44 -11.96 -2.66 2.30
CA TYR A 44 -11.81 -1.48 3.14
C TYR A 44 -11.26 -0.29 2.34
N LEU A 45 -10.23 -0.47 1.52
CA LEU A 45 -9.67 0.60 0.67
C LEU A 45 -10.73 1.20 -0.26
N ALA A 46 -11.55 0.36 -0.89
CA ALA A 46 -12.63 0.83 -1.76
C ALA A 46 -13.68 1.67 -1.01
N LYS A 47 -13.88 1.43 0.29
CA LYS A 47 -14.77 2.24 1.13
C LYS A 47 -14.11 3.54 1.59
N GLU A 48 -12.82 3.49 1.91
CA GLU A 48 -12.04 4.64 2.39
C GLU A 48 -11.84 5.67 1.27
N PHE A 49 -11.41 5.22 0.10
CA PHE A 49 -11.04 6.09 -1.03
C PHE A 49 -12.17 6.29 -2.04
N GLY A 50 -13.21 5.46 -2.00
CA GLY A 50 -14.31 5.52 -2.97
C GLY A 50 -13.85 5.15 -4.39
N ASP A 51 -13.85 6.11 -5.30
CA ASP A 51 -13.38 5.90 -6.67
C ASP A 51 -11.85 5.91 -6.72
N MET A 52 -11.27 4.71 -6.85
CA MET A 52 -9.83 4.52 -6.92
C MET A 52 -9.26 4.63 -8.34
N SER A 53 -10.07 4.96 -9.36
CA SER A 53 -9.61 5.02 -10.75
C SER A 53 -8.58 6.12 -11.02
N GLU A 54 -8.55 7.16 -10.19
CA GLU A 54 -7.56 8.24 -10.24
C GLU A 54 -6.31 7.95 -9.40
N LEU A 55 -6.30 6.86 -8.62
CA LEU A 55 -5.17 6.45 -7.80
C LEU A 55 -4.26 5.49 -8.55
N GLN A 56 -2.95 5.74 -8.48
CA GLN A 56 -1.95 4.78 -8.94
C GLN A 56 -1.61 3.83 -7.79
N VAL A 57 -2.18 2.63 -7.85
CA VAL A 57 -2.01 1.60 -6.82
C VAL A 57 -0.75 0.78 -7.07
N ILE A 58 0.15 0.76 -6.08
CA ILE A 58 1.35 -0.08 -6.08
C ILE A 58 1.11 -1.27 -5.16
N ASP A 59 0.98 -2.45 -5.74
CA ASP A 59 0.66 -3.66 -4.99
C ASP A 59 1.94 -4.40 -4.55
N LEU A 60 2.28 -4.25 -3.27
CA LEU A 60 3.44 -4.89 -2.65
C LEU A 60 3.03 -6.00 -1.68
N ILE A 61 1.73 -6.35 -1.61
CA ILE A 61 1.22 -7.39 -0.71
C ILE A 61 1.93 -8.72 -0.96
N SER A 62 2.12 -9.07 -2.23
CA SER A 62 2.81 -10.30 -2.64
C SER A 62 4.32 -10.32 -2.34
N ARG A 63 4.94 -9.15 -2.14
CA ARG A 63 6.35 -9.01 -1.73
C ARG A 63 6.53 -9.24 -0.23
N GLY A 64 5.44 -9.22 0.53
CA GLY A 64 5.46 -9.46 1.97
C GLY A 64 6.35 -8.48 2.71
N GLN A 65 7.11 -8.97 3.69
CA GLN A 65 7.91 -8.15 4.58
C GLN A 65 9.05 -7.39 3.86
N GLU A 66 9.55 -7.90 2.73
CA GLU A 66 10.60 -7.25 1.93
C GLU A 66 10.16 -5.87 1.39
N ALA A 67 8.86 -5.64 1.27
CA ALA A 67 8.33 -4.36 0.82
C ALA A 67 8.56 -3.22 1.84
N GLU A 68 8.75 -3.53 3.13
CA GLU A 68 9.00 -2.51 4.16
C GLU A 68 10.33 -1.77 3.94
N ASP A 69 11.28 -2.44 3.30
CA ASP A 69 12.64 -1.93 3.06
C ASP A 69 12.72 -1.05 1.80
N TYR A 70 11.65 -0.97 1.00
CA TYR A 70 11.66 -0.15 -0.21
C TYR A 70 11.81 1.33 0.12
N SER A 71 12.79 1.95 -0.53
CA SER A 71 12.97 3.39 -0.57
C SER A 71 11.97 4.07 -1.51
N ALA A 72 11.74 5.37 -1.33
CA ALA A 72 10.91 6.18 -2.22
C ALA A 72 11.32 6.05 -3.70
N GLN A 73 12.63 6.00 -3.97
CA GLN A 73 13.15 5.83 -5.33
C GLN A 73 12.84 4.45 -5.92
N GLU A 74 12.82 3.40 -5.10
CA GLU A 74 12.45 2.06 -5.56
C GLU A 74 10.96 1.96 -5.83
N LEU A 75 10.12 2.56 -4.97
CA LEU A 75 8.68 2.66 -5.18
C LEU A 75 8.36 3.41 -6.48
N ALA A 76 9.00 4.55 -6.74
CA ALA A 76 8.80 5.34 -7.96
C ALA A 76 9.13 4.56 -9.26
N LYS A 77 10.10 3.63 -9.20
CA LYS A 77 10.48 2.78 -10.35
C LYS A 77 9.44 1.72 -10.68
N LEU A 78 8.64 1.26 -9.71
CA LEU A 78 7.64 0.21 -9.92
C LEU A 78 6.42 0.66 -10.72
N ILE A 79 6.27 1.97 -10.89
CA ILE A 79 5.12 2.63 -11.53
C ILE A 79 5.43 2.98 -12.99
N SER A 80 6.72 3.06 -13.31
CA SER A 80 7.23 3.44 -14.63
C SER A 80 7.59 2.22 -15.49
N ALA A 81 7.24 1.02 -15.04
CA ALA A 81 7.43 -0.26 -15.73
C ALA A 81 6.12 -0.80 -16.31
#